data_AF-A0A2S3U9L0-F1
#
_entry.id   AF-A0A2S3U9L0-F1
#
_cell.length_a   1.000
_cell.length_b   1.000
_cell.length_c   1.000
_cell.angle_alpha   90.00
_cell.angle_beta   90.00
_cell.angle_gamma   90.00
#
_symmetry.space_group_name_H-M   'P 1'
#
loop_
_entity.id
_entity.type
_entity.pdbx_description
1 polymer ?
#
loop_
_entity_poly.entity_id
_entity_poly.type
_entity_poly.pdbx_seq_one_letter_code
_entity_poly.pdbx_strand_id
1 'polypeptide(L)'
;MSETTSKSARGISFPELQRLKTSDQVCPRHGVNMVYMQGHQPFCMVCAKEAIEQQNHKIIDHANDYWHKRRTSDVLAMDSIFDDPTLMDANFDNFRPNSSESANNLKMARKIAGEYLNPATTYNTILTGLPGRGKSHLALSIAKAVNDHADKSMACLFVSVNELFRLIKSSFGHPDSRYNEQNMVQLLSDADLLVLDDLGSEATFQSHQSKNRKEASDYVQNVLFGIVNNRQRTIITTNLGSADLASVYNPKIISRIYRGINGHVISFTAATPDKREVSF
;
A
#
# COMPACT_ATOMS: atom_id res chain seq x y z
N MET A 1 2.09 -56.99 30.68
CA MET A 1 3.41 -56.36 30.94
C MET A 1 4.08 -56.16 29.61
N SER A 2 4.13 -54.92 29.13
CA SER A 2 5.21 -54.35 28.31
C SER A 2 4.82 -52.94 27.89
N GLU A 3 5.80 -52.05 28.00
CA GLU A 3 5.66 -50.63 28.25
C GLU A 3 5.33 -49.83 26.99
N THR A 4 4.41 -48.88 27.12
CA THR A 4 4.28 -47.74 26.19
C THR A 4 5.06 -46.57 26.78
N THR A 5 6.30 -46.42 26.32
CA THR A 5 7.17 -45.28 26.65
C THR A 5 6.62 -44.01 26.00
N SER A 6 6.01 -43.15 26.81
CA SER A 6 5.66 -41.79 26.39
C SER A 6 6.96 -41.02 26.09
N LYS A 7 7.19 -40.70 24.82
CA LYS A 7 8.25 -39.76 24.42
C LYS A 7 7.94 -38.39 25.06
N SER A 8 8.64 -38.07 26.15
CA SER A 8 8.62 -36.73 26.73
C SER A 8 9.20 -35.74 25.73
N ALA A 9 8.44 -34.69 25.45
CA ALA A 9 8.95 -33.53 24.74
C ALA A 9 10.16 -33.00 25.53
N ARG A 10 11.36 -33.03 24.92
CA ARG A 10 12.56 -32.42 25.50
C ARG A 10 12.35 -30.91 25.53
N GLY A 11 11.73 -30.43 26.60
CA GLY A 11 11.68 -29.01 26.92
C GLY A 11 13.08 -28.47 27.13
N ILE A 12 13.25 -27.17 26.90
CA ILE A 12 14.49 -26.45 27.17
C ILE A 12 14.81 -26.61 28.67
N SER A 13 15.95 -27.24 28.98
CA SER A 13 16.42 -27.46 30.35
C SER A 13 17.24 -26.26 30.79
N PHE A 14 16.80 -25.53 31.81
CA PHE A 14 17.55 -24.44 32.44
C PHE A 14 18.24 -24.98 33.72
N PRO A 15 19.56 -25.26 33.70
CA PRO A 15 20.29 -25.80 34.85
C PRO A 15 20.20 -24.95 36.11
N GLU A 16 19.97 -23.66 35.96
CA GLU A 16 19.85 -22.68 37.04
C GLU A 16 18.60 -22.89 37.89
N LEU A 17 17.54 -23.47 37.32
CA LEU A 17 16.32 -23.82 38.06
C LEU A 17 16.58 -24.89 39.13
N GLN A 18 17.64 -25.69 38.99
CA GLN A 18 18.04 -26.68 40.00
C GLN A 18 18.63 -26.05 41.27
N ARG A 19 18.96 -24.74 41.23
CA ARG A 19 19.50 -23.99 42.38
C ARG A 19 18.41 -23.26 43.18
N LEU A 20 17.15 -23.36 42.77
CA LEU A 20 16.02 -22.76 43.48
C LEU A 20 15.81 -23.48 44.81
N LYS A 21 15.73 -22.71 45.90
CA LYS A 21 15.35 -23.19 47.22
C LYS A 21 13.96 -22.69 47.58
N THR A 22 13.18 -23.51 48.27
CA THR A 22 11.86 -23.12 48.80
C THR A 22 12.05 -22.25 50.03
N SER A 23 11.27 -21.18 50.15
CA SER A 23 11.17 -20.31 51.31
C SER A 23 9.94 -20.65 52.13
N ASP A 24 9.95 -20.35 53.43
CA ASP A 24 8.78 -20.46 54.31
C ASP A 24 7.74 -19.36 54.05
N GLN A 25 8.08 -18.35 53.24
CA GLN A 25 7.14 -17.30 52.83
C GLN A 25 6.14 -17.84 51.81
N VAL A 26 4.85 -17.60 52.06
CA VAL A 26 3.76 -17.97 51.15
C VAL A 26 3.36 -16.75 50.31
N CYS A 27 3.16 -16.95 49.01
CA CYS A 27 2.66 -15.91 48.13
C CYS A 27 1.22 -15.50 48.54
N PRO A 28 0.96 -14.21 48.81
CA PRO A 28 -0.38 -13.75 49.22
C PRO A 28 -1.42 -13.85 48.10
N ARG A 29 -0.99 -13.93 46.84
CA ARG A 29 -1.88 -13.99 45.66
C ARG A 29 -2.24 -15.41 45.25
N HIS A 30 -1.30 -16.36 45.39
CA HIS A 30 -1.44 -17.72 44.86
C HIS A 30 -1.40 -18.80 45.94
N GLY A 31 -1.10 -18.47 47.19
CA GLY A 31 -1.07 -19.44 48.30
C GLY A 31 0.04 -20.50 48.21
N VAL A 32 1.02 -20.32 47.33
CA VAL A 32 2.15 -21.24 47.15
C VAL A 32 3.41 -20.72 47.84
N ASN A 33 4.26 -21.63 48.33
CA ASN A 33 5.56 -21.27 48.90
C ASN A 33 6.43 -20.57 47.84
N MET A 34 7.02 -19.44 48.23
CA MET A 34 7.95 -18.70 47.38
C MET A 34 9.26 -19.47 47.24
N VAL A 35 10.01 -19.17 46.17
CA VAL A 35 11.34 -19.72 45.92
C VAL A 35 12.36 -18.59 45.86
N TYR A 36 13.62 -18.90 46.13
CA TYR A 36 14.70 -17.92 46.06
C TYR A 36 15.99 -18.57 45.53
N MET A 37 16.88 -17.71 45.04
CA MET A 37 18.26 -18.07 44.74
C MET A 37 19.18 -17.38 45.74
N GLN A 38 20.37 -17.94 45.99
CA GLN A 38 21.33 -17.33 46.91
C GLN A 38 21.62 -15.87 46.52
N GLY A 39 21.51 -14.96 47.50
CA GLY A 39 21.72 -13.53 47.29
C GLY A 39 20.52 -12.76 46.75
N HIS A 40 19.38 -13.42 46.48
CA HIS A 40 18.17 -12.79 45.97
C HIS A 40 16.98 -12.98 46.91
N GLN A 41 16.04 -12.02 46.86
CA GLN A 41 14.80 -12.08 47.63
C GLN A 41 13.88 -13.21 47.12
N PRO A 42 13.08 -13.84 48.00
CA PRO A 42 12.07 -14.80 47.59
C PRO A 42 11.05 -14.21 46.61
N PHE A 43 10.65 -15.01 45.62
CA PHE A 43 9.64 -14.66 44.64
C PHE A 43 8.70 -15.84 44.39
N CYS A 44 7.49 -15.55 43.92
CA CYS A 44 6.52 -16.58 43.55
C CYS A 44 6.71 -16.98 42.08
N MET A 45 6.90 -18.27 41.79
CA MET A 45 7.04 -18.77 40.41
C MET A 45 5.75 -18.58 39.59
N VAL A 46 4.58 -18.66 40.21
CA VAL A 46 3.30 -18.43 39.53
C VAL A 46 3.15 -16.95 39.15
N CYS A 47 3.45 -16.02 40.08
CA CYS A 47 3.51 -14.59 39.76
C CYS A 47 4.53 -14.29 38.64
N ALA A 48 5.72 -14.89 38.69
CA ALA A 48 6.74 -14.71 37.66
C ALA A 48 6.27 -15.22 36.29
N LYS A 49 5.62 -16.39 36.26
CA LYS A 49 5.02 -16.94 35.04
C LYS A 49 3.93 -16.03 34.48
N GLU A 50 2.99 -15.57 35.30
CA GLU A 50 1.94 -14.63 34.88
C GLU A 50 2.51 -13.32 34.34
N ALA A 51 3.56 -12.78 34.97
CA ALA A 51 4.23 -11.57 34.52
C ALA A 51 4.91 -11.75 33.16
N ILE A 52 5.58 -12.89 32.95
CA ILE A 52 6.18 -13.25 31.66
C ILE A 52 5.09 -13.42 30.57
N GLU A 53 3.99 -14.11 30.88
CA GLU A 53 2.87 -14.28 29.95
C GLU A 53 2.25 -12.93 29.56
N GLN A 54 2.02 -12.04 30.52
CA GLN A 54 1.54 -10.69 30.25
C GLN A 54 2.52 -9.86 29.41
N GLN A 55 3.83 -9.97 29.67
CA GLN A 55 4.85 -9.30 28.86
C GLN A 55 4.89 -9.87 27.43
N ASN A 56 4.80 -11.18 27.27
CA ASN A 56 4.74 -11.83 25.97
C ASN A 56 3.50 -11.42 25.19
N HIS A 57 2.33 -11.33 25.84
CA HIS A 57 1.10 -10.82 25.21
C HIS A 57 1.30 -9.40 24.68
N LYS A 58 1.87 -8.49 25.48
CA LYS A 58 2.18 -7.12 25.01
C LYS A 58 3.12 -7.11 23.81
N ILE A 59 4.17 -7.93 23.80
CA ILE A 59 5.10 -8.03 22.67
C ILE A 59 4.36 -8.48 21.40
N ILE A 60 3.48 -9.47 21.53
CA ILE A 60 2.67 -9.98 20.42
C ILE A 60 1.71 -8.89 19.91
N ASP A 61 1.01 -8.21 20.81
CA ASP A 61 0.07 -7.14 20.45
C ASP A 61 0.79 -6.00 19.71
N HIS A 62 1.92 -5.53 20.25
CA HIS A 62 2.75 -4.52 19.60
C HIS A 62 3.25 -4.96 18.22
N ALA A 63 3.66 -6.22 18.08
CA ALA A 63 4.09 -6.76 16.79
C ALA A 63 2.92 -6.80 15.79
N ASN A 64 1.74 -7.25 16.23
CA ASN A 64 0.54 -7.31 15.40
C ASN A 64 0.12 -5.91 14.93
N ASP A 65 0.08 -4.92 15.82
CA ASP A 65 -0.25 -3.54 15.48
C ASP A 65 0.74 -2.95 14.48
N TYR A 66 2.04 -3.18 14.70
CA TYR A 66 3.10 -2.75 13.80
C TYR A 66 2.93 -3.37 12.39
N TRP A 67 2.73 -4.68 12.31
CA TRP A 67 2.54 -5.38 11.04
C TRP A 67 1.26 -4.97 10.33
N HIS A 68 0.18 -4.76 11.08
CA HIS A 68 -1.08 -4.26 10.55
C HIS A 68 -0.88 -2.88 9.91
N LYS A 69 -0.23 -1.95 10.63
CA LYS A 69 0.06 -0.60 10.15
C LYS A 69 0.95 -0.61 8.90
N ARG A 70 2.04 -1.39 8.92
CA ARG A 70 2.99 -1.51 7.80
C ARG A 70 2.32 -1.98 6.51
N ARG A 71 1.34 -2.90 6.61
CA ARG A 71 0.61 -3.48 5.48
C ARG A 71 -0.62 -2.67 5.05
N THR A 72 -0.99 -1.63 5.79
CA THR A 72 -2.16 -0.78 5.51
C THR A 72 -1.73 0.69 5.38
N SER A 73 -1.88 1.49 6.44
CA SER A 73 -1.70 2.94 6.40
C SER A 73 -0.31 3.42 5.99
N ASP A 74 0.73 2.60 6.22
CA ASP A 74 2.10 2.98 5.87
C ASP A 74 2.44 2.67 4.40
N VAL A 75 1.61 1.90 3.68
CA VAL A 75 1.85 1.52 2.27
C VAL A 75 2.01 2.76 1.40
N LEU A 76 1.15 3.76 1.60
CA LEU A 76 1.18 4.99 0.80
C LEU A 76 2.52 5.73 0.95
N ALA A 77 3.09 5.75 2.14
CA ALA A 77 4.34 6.46 2.42
C ALA A 77 5.59 5.62 2.07
N MET A 78 5.53 4.30 2.25
CA MET A 78 6.71 3.43 2.20
C MET A 78 6.89 2.72 0.85
N ASP A 79 5.81 2.46 0.13
CA ASP A 79 5.83 1.61 -1.07
C ASP A 79 5.42 2.35 -2.35
N SER A 80 4.90 3.58 -2.25
CA SER A 80 4.54 4.38 -3.42
C SER A 80 5.76 4.75 -4.29
N ILE A 81 5.54 4.81 -5.60
CA ILE A 81 6.55 5.09 -6.62
C ILE A 81 6.22 6.42 -7.29
N PHE A 82 7.13 7.38 -7.17
CA PHE A 82 7.00 8.72 -7.74
C PHE A 82 8.10 8.97 -8.78
N ASP A 83 7.76 9.66 -9.85
CA ASP A 83 8.72 10.24 -10.81
C ASP A 83 9.10 11.69 -10.44
N ASP A 84 8.18 12.41 -9.79
CA ASP A 84 8.38 13.77 -9.25
C ASP A 84 8.30 13.76 -7.71
N PRO A 85 9.43 13.94 -6.99
CA PRO A 85 9.45 14.00 -5.54
C PRO A 85 8.59 15.13 -4.94
N THR A 86 8.39 16.24 -5.67
CA THR A 86 7.59 17.38 -5.18
C THR A 86 6.11 17.02 -5.03
N LEU A 87 5.66 16.00 -5.75
CA LEU A 87 4.29 15.51 -5.65
C LEU A 87 4.00 14.90 -4.28
N MET A 88 5.01 14.43 -3.54
CA MET A 88 4.83 13.83 -2.21
C MET A 88 4.17 14.78 -1.21
N ASP A 89 4.27 16.10 -1.39
CA ASP A 89 3.62 17.08 -0.52
C ASP A 89 2.16 17.37 -0.93
N ALA A 90 1.72 16.96 -2.12
CA ALA A 90 0.40 17.28 -2.66
C ALA A 90 -0.75 16.73 -1.78
N ASN A 91 -1.70 17.59 -1.45
CA ASN A 91 -2.93 17.28 -0.72
C ASN A 91 -4.05 18.27 -1.10
N PHE A 92 -5.27 18.07 -0.57
CA PHE A 92 -6.38 18.96 -0.88
C PHE A 92 -6.19 20.40 -0.35
N ASP A 93 -5.41 20.58 0.71
CA ASP A 93 -5.21 21.87 1.38
C ASP A 93 -4.19 22.75 0.68
N ASN A 94 -3.25 22.17 -0.07
CA ASN A 94 -2.30 22.90 -0.91
C ASN A 94 -2.65 22.90 -2.40
N PHE A 95 -3.74 22.25 -2.81
CA PHE A 95 -4.28 22.43 -4.16
C PHE A 95 -4.89 23.83 -4.31
N ARG A 96 -4.31 24.67 -5.17
CA ARG A 96 -4.83 26.00 -5.50
C ARG A 96 -5.57 25.96 -6.84
N PRO A 97 -6.91 26.01 -6.88
CA PRO A 97 -7.64 26.14 -8.14
C PRO A 97 -7.39 27.53 -8.74
N ASN A 98 -7.25 27.60 -10.06
CA ASN A 98 -6.98 28.82 -10.84
C ASN A 98 -8.04 29.07 -11.92
N SER A 99 -9.12 28.28 -11.93
CA SER A 99 -10.22 28.34 -12.88
C SER A 99 -11.50 27.80 -12.24
N SER A 100 -12.66 28.12 -12.83
CA SER A 100 -13.94 27.54 -12.41
C SER A 100 -13.95 26.02 -12.56
N GLU A 101 -13.34 25.51 -13.64
CA GLU A 101 -13.14 24.08 -13.88
C GLU A 101 -12.30 23.43 -12.78
N SER A 102 -11.12 23.97 -12.47
CA SER A 102 -10.25 23.40 -11.43
C SER A 102 -10.87 23.46 -10.03
N ALA A 103 -11.70 24.47 -9.74
CA ALA A 103 -12.49 24.54 -8.51
C ALA A 103 -13.57 23.45 -8.45
N ASN A 104 -14.26 23.18 -9.56
CA ASN A 104 -15.23 22.08 -9.67
C ASN A 104 -14.55 20.71 -9.59
N ASN A 105 -13.39 20.55 -10.23
CA ASN A 105 -12.57 19.34 -10.16
C ASN A 105 -12.13 19.04 -8.72
N LEU A 106 -11.73 20.06 -7.96
CA LEU A 106 -11.42 19.93 -6.53
C LEU A 106 -12.62 19.46 -5.71
N LYS A 107 -13.81 20.05 -5.94
CA LYS A 107 -15.05 19.62 -5.27
C LYS A 107 -15.39 18.17 -5.59
N MET A 108 -15.27 17.79 -6.86
CA MET A 108 -15.53 16.43 -7.33
C MET A 108 -14.54 15.43 -6.72
N ALA A 109 -13.24 15.77 -6.69
CA ALA A 109 -12.23 14.94 -6.07
C ALA A 109 -12.49 14.70 -4.58
N ARG A 110 -12.90 15.72 -3.83
CA ARG A 110 -13.31 15.57 -2.42
C ARG A 110 -14.53 14.66 -2.25
N LYS A 111 -15.53 14.78 -3.12
CA LYS A 111 -16.70 13.88 -3.12
C LYS A 111 -16.28 12.42 -3.33
N ILE A 112 -15.43 12.19 -4.34
CA ILE A 112 -14.90 10.87 -4.68
C ILE A 112 -14.06 10.30 -3.53
N ALA A 113 -13.24 11.11 -2.85
CA ALA A 113 -12.51 10.67 -1.66
C ALA A 113 -13.45 10.18 -0.55
N GLY A 114 -14.53 10.94 -0.28
CA GLY A 114 -15.56 10.53 0.68
C GLY A 114 -16.26 9.22 0.31
N GLU A 115 -16.52 9.00 -0.97
CA GLU A 115 -17.09 7.73 -1.47
C GLU A 115 -16.11 6.55 -1.33
N TYR A 116 -14.80 6.77 -1.51
CA TYR A 116 -13.78 5.73 -1.32
C TYR A 116 -13.52 5.37 0.14
N LEU A 117 -13.91 6.20 1.12
CA LEU A 117 -13.86 5.82 2.55
C LEU A 117 -14.70 4.57 2.84
N ASN A 118 -15.75 4.31 2.05
CA ASN A 118 -16.47 3.05 2.13
C ASN A 118 -15.69 1.94 1.41
N PRO A 119 -15.21 0.88 2.10
CA PRO A 119 -14.48 -0.23 1.48
C PRO A 119 -15.30 -1.00 0.42
N ALA A 120 -16.63 -0.96 0.49
CA ALA A 120 -17.52 -1.64 -0.45
C ALA A 120 -17.69 -0.92 -1.81
N THR A 121 -17.07 0.25 -2.00
CA THR A 121 -17.11 0.98 -3.27
C THR A 121 -16.45 0.18 -4.40
N THR A 122 -17.08 0.13 -5.58
CA THR A 122 -16.71 -0.79 -6.68
C THR A 122 -16.46 -0.09 -8.03
N TYR A 123 -16.18 1.21 -8.04
CA TYR A 123 -15.87 1.96 -9.26
C TYR A 123 -14.40 2.39 -9.37
N ASN A 124 -13.96 2.66 -10.59
CA ASN A 124 -12.72 3.36 -10.89
C ASN A 124 -12.96 4.84 -11.12
N THR A 125 -11.94 5.66 -10.90
CA THR A 125 -11.96 7.11 -11.17
C THR A 125 -10.95 7.42 -12.26
N ILE A 126 -11.30 8.30 -13.20
CA ILE A 126 -10.38 8.75 -14.25
C ILE A 126 -10.21 10.26 -14.16
N LEU A 127 -8.96 10.71 -14.09
CA LEU A 127 -8.56 12.11 -14.25
C LEU A 127 -7.88 12.23 -15.61
N THR A 128 -8.52 12.91 -16.56
CA THR A 128 -8.02 13.06 -17.93
C THR A 128 -7.84 14.53 -18.30
N GLY A 129 -6.92 14.85 -19.20
CA GLY A 129 -6.72 16.19 -19.74
C GLY A 129 -5.25 16.57 -19.87
N LEU A 130 -4.97 17.77 -20.37
CA LEU A 130 -3.60 18.17 -20.73
C LEU A 130 -2.63 18.17 -19.53
N PRO A 131 -1.31 18.02 -19.78
CA PRO A 131 -0.29 18.02 -18.74
C PRO A 131 -0.28 19.31 -17.90
N GLY A 132 0.29 19.22 -16.70
CA GLY A 132 0.52 20.39 -15.84
C GLY A 132 -0.72 21.00 -15.16
N ARG A 133 -1.90 20.38 -15.29
CA ARG A 133 -3.17 20.92 -14.76
C ARG A 133 -3.59 20.42 -13.36
N GLY A 134 -2.78 19.55 -12.75
CA GLY A 134 -3.01 19.08 -11.38
C GLY A 134 -3.79 17.76 -11.24
N LYS A 135 -3.78 16.90 -12.27
CA LYS A 135 -4.35 15.54 -12.24
C LYS A 135 -3.71 14.69 -11.15
N SER A 136 -2.39 14.47 -11.23
CA SER A 136 -1.62 13.69 -10.25
C SER A 136 -1.78 14.23 -8.83
N HIS A 137 -1.82 15.57 -8.67
CA HIS A 137 -2.07 16.23 -7.39
C HIS A 137 -3.40 15.82 -6.78
N LEU A 138 -4.51 15.95 -7.53
CA LEU A 138 -5.82 15.56 -7.02
C LEU A 138 -5.93 14.06 -6.81
N ALA A 139 -5.33 13.23 -7.67
CA ALA A 139 -5.32 11.78 -7.50
C ALA A 139 -4.62 11.35 -6.20
N LEU A 140 -3.43 11.89 -5.93
CA LEU A 140 -2.73 11.63 -4.67
C LEU A 140 -3.49 12.22 -3.46
N SER A 141 -4.12 13.38 -3.62
CA SER A 141 -4.93 13.99 -2.55
C SER A 141 -6.12 13.11 -2.16
N ILE A 142 -6.77 12.47 -3.15
CA ILE A 142 -7.83 11.47 -2.89
C ILE A 142 -7.25 10.30 -2.09
N ALA A 143 -6.14 9.72 -2.54
CA ALA A 143 -5.51 8.58 -1.87
C ALA A 143 -5.09 8.91 -0.42
N LYS A 144 -4.48 10.08 -0.18
CA LYS A 144 -4.13 10.54 1.17
C LYS A 144 -5.36 10.72 2.06
N ALA A 145 -6.40 11.40 1.55
CA ALA A 145 -7.63 11.59 2.32
C ALA A 145 -8.27 10.24 2.71
N VAL A 146 -8.22 9.23 1.85
CA VAL A 146 -8.72 7.89 2.17
C VAL A 146 -7.81 7.20 3.19
N ASN A 147 -6.49 7.26 3.01
CA ASN A 147 -5.51 6.68 3.93
C ASN A 147 -5.62 7.25 5.36
N ASP A 148 -5.88 8.55 5.47
CA ASP A 148 -5.86 9.28 6.74
C ASP A 148 -7.22 9.28 7.46
N HIS A 149 -8.33 9.08 6.74
CA HIS A 149 -9.68 9.21 7.30
C HIS A 149 -10.55 7.95 7.20
N ALA A 150 -10.06 6.84 6.67
CA ALA A 150 -10.81 5.59 6.68
C ALA A 150 -10.94 5.02 8.10
N ASP A 151 -12.17 4.62 8.48
CA ASP A 151 -12.44 3.99 9.78
C ASP A 151 -11.65 2.70 9.98
N LYS A 152 -11.38 1.98 8.88
CA LYS A 152 -10.47 0.83 8.83
C LYS A 152 -9.26 1.23 8.02
N SER A 153 -8.06 0.98 8.54
CA SER A 153 -6.82 1.27 7.83
C SER A 153 -6.83 0.58 6.46
N MET A 154 -6.56 1.36 5.41
CA MET A 154 -6.53 0.90 4.02
C MET A 154 -5.11 0.98 3.47
N ALA A 155 -4.72 0.01 2.66
CA ALA A 155 -3.50 0.07 1.86
C ALA A 155 -3.73 0.95 0.62
N CYS A 156 -3.50 2.26 0.76
CA CYS A 156 -3.48 3.17 -0.38
C CYS A 156 -2.10 3.16 -1.04
N LEU A 157 -2.03 3.13 -2.37
CA LEU A 157 -0.76 3.08 -3.10
C LEU A 157 -0.78 4.03 -4.29
N PHE A 158 0.30 4.80 -4.46
CA PHE A 158 0.50 5.68 -5.62
C PHE A 158 1.65 5.17 -6.48
N VAL A 159 1.45 5.09 -7.80
CA VAL A 159 2.47 4.61 -8.73
C VAL A 159 2.48 5.44 -10.01
N SER A 160 3.61 6.09 -10.30
CA SER A 160 3.93 6.55 -11.66
C SER A 160 4.16 5.34 -12.56
N VAL A 161 3.35 5.22 -13.62
CA VAL A 161 3.42 4.09 -14.56
C VAL A 161 4.77 4.06 -15.29
N ASN A 162 5.32 5.23 -15.62
CA ASN A 162 6.64 5.34 -16.26
C ASN A 162 7.76 4.79 -15.35
N GLU A 163 7.78 5.24 -14.09
CA GLU A 163 8.82 4.84 -13.15
C GLU A 163 8.68 3.37 -12.74
N LEU A 164 7.45 2.86 -12.62
CA LEU A 164 7.19 1.43 -12.43
C LEU A 164 7.90 0.59 -13.50
N PHE A 165 7.67 0.89 -14.78
CA PHE A 165 8.30 0.13 -15.85
C PHE A 165 9.82 0.34 -15.93
N ARG A 166 10.33 1.51 -15.52
CA ARG A 166 11.77 1.74 -15.39
C ARG A 166 12.38 0.81 -14.33
N LEU A 167 11.76 0.73 -13.16
CA LEU A 167 12.21 -0.10 -12.04
C LEU A 167 12.11 -1.59 -12.37
N ILE A 168 11.00 -2.05 -12.96
CA ILE A 168 10.85 -3.44 -13.41
C ILE A 168 11.95 -3.80 -14.43
N LYS A 169 12.19 -2.96 -15.44
CA LYS A 169 13.28 -3.21 -16.40
C LYS A 169 14.65 -3.25 -15.73
N SER A 170 14.90 -2.36 -14.77
CA SER A 170 16.17 -2.35 -14.01
C SER A 170 16.38 -3.60 -13.17
N SER A 171 15.31 -4.32 -12.82
CA SER A 171 15.36 -5.56 -12.05
C SER A 171 15.67 -6.81 -12.88
N PHE A 172 15.71 -6.71 -14.22
CA PHE A 172 15.95 -7.87 -15.06
C PHE A 172 17.29 -8.55 -14.73
N GLY A 173 17.27 -9.89 -14.67
CA GLY A 173 18.42 -10.68 -14.21
C GLY A 173 18.58 -10.76 -12.68
N HIS A 174 17.73 -10.09 -11.90
CA HIS A 174 17.78 -10.05 -10.44
C HIS A 174 16.44 -10.51 -9.84
N PRO A 175 16.19 -11.84 -9.75
CA PRO A 175 14.91 -12.38 -9.28
C PRO A 175 14.57 -11.96 -7.84
N ASP A 176 15.59 -11.74 -6.99
CA ASP A 176 15.39 -11.30 -5.60
C ASP A 176 15.11 -9.79 -5.47
N SER A 177 15.13 -9.04 -6.57
CA SER A 177 14.82 -7.62 -6.54
C SER A 177 13.37 -7.40 -6.10
N ARG A 178 13.18 -6.46 -5.17
CA ARG A 178 11.83 -6.03 -4.75
C ARG A 178 10.99 -5.54 -5.93
N TYR A 179 11.63 -5.03 -6.98
CA TYR A 179 10.98 -4.46 -8.16
C TYR A 179 10.79 -5.45 -9.31
N ASN A 180 11.04 -6.74 -9.09
CA ASN A 180 10.71 -7.74 -10.11
C ASN A 180 9.20 -7.69 -10.45
N GLU A 181 8.86 -8.12 -11.65
CA GLU A 181 7.49 -8.04 -12.18
C GLU A 181 6.46 -8.69 -11.25
N GLN A 182 6.73 -9.90 -10.76
CA GLN A 182 5.79 -10.65 -9.92
C GLN A 182 5.51 -9.90 -8.61
N ASN A 183 6.55 -9.38 -7.96
CA ASN A 183 6.44 -8.61 -6.73
C ASN A 183 5.65 -7.31 -6.96
N MET A 184 5.90 -6.60 -8.06
CA MET A 184 5.18 -5.38 -8.39
C MET A 184 3.72 -5.64 -8.73
N VAL A 185 3.43 -6.64 -9.57
CA VAL A 185 2.05 -7.02 -9.88
C VAL A 185 1.29 -7.40 -8.61
N GLN A 186 1.92 -8.14 -7.69
CA GLN A 186 1.31 -8.50 -6.41
C GLN A 186 1.07 -7.27 -5.53
N LEU A 187 2.09 -6.44 -5.27
CA LEU A 187 1.96 -5.21 -4.48
C LEU A 187 0.83 -4.31 -5.00
N LEU A 188 0.82 -4.07 -6.32
CA LEU A 188 -0.19 -3.23 -6.94
C LEU A 188 -1.57 -3.90 -6.97
N SER A 189 -1.68 -5.22 -7.00
CA SER A 189 -2.97 -5.91 -6.95
C SER A 189 -3.57 -5.94 -5.54
N ASP A 190 -2.73 -6.03 -4.52
CA ASP A 190 -3.14 -6.18 -3.12
C ASP A 190 -3.58 -4.86 -2.47
N ALA A 191 -3.26 -3.70 -3.07
CA ALA A 191 -3.65 -2.39 -2.54
C ALA A 191 -5.18 -2.15 -2.60
N ASP A 192 -5.76 -1.69 -1.49
CA ASP A 192 -7.20 -1.36 -1.34
C ASP A 192 -7.65 -0.19 -2.23
N LEU A 193 -6.75 0.77 -2.47
CA LEU A 193 -6.94 1.89 -3.40
C LEU A 193 -5.63 2.17 -4.12
N LEU A 194 -5.64 2.05 -5.44
CA LEU A 194 -4.45 2.24 -6.28
C LEU A 194 -4.60 3.51 -7.12
N VAL A 195 -3.58 4.35 -7.14
CA VAL A 195 -3.40 5.41 -8.12
C VAL A 195 -2.39 4.96 -9.17
N LEU A 196 -2.82 4.87 -10.42
CA LEU A 196 -1.95 4.71 -11.60
C LEU A 196 -1.81 6.06 -12.28
N ASP A 197 -0.65 6.69 -12.11
CA ASP A 197 -0.39 8.04 -12.58
C ASP A 197 0.26 8.05 -13.97
N ASP A 198 -0.17 9.02 -14.79
CA ASP A 198 0.30 9.33 -16.14
C ASP A 198 0.24 8.15 -17.13
N LEU A 199 -0.81 7.32 -17.01
CA LEU A 199 -1.10 6.22 -17.93
C LEU A 199 -1.22 6.73 -19.38
N GLY A 200 -0.44 6.15 -20.28
CA GLY A 200 -0.38 6.47 -21.70
C GLY A 200 0.97 7.06 -22.11
N SER A 201 1.67 7.68 -21.16
CA SER A 201 2.98 8.29 -21.43
C SER A 201 4.04 7.22 -21.70
N GLU A 202 3.95 6.07 -21.06
CA GLU A 202 4.92 4.98 -21.20
C GLU A 202 4.94 4.40 -22.62
N ALA A 203 3.81 4.44 -23.32
CA ALA A 203 3.71 4.02 -24.72
C ALA A 203 4.48 4.96 -25.66
N THR A 204 4.54 6.26 -25.35
CA THR A 204 5.27 7.24 -26.17
C THR A 204 6.79 7.08 -26.06
N PHE A 205 7.31 6.74 -24.88
CA PHE A 205 8.74 6.52 -24.65
C PHE A 205 9.29 5.23 -25.28
N GLN A 206 8.44 4.27 -25.63
CA GLN A 206 8.84 3.05 -26.36
C GLN A 206 9.20 3.32 -27.83
N SER A 207 8.88 4.50 -28.36
CA SER A 207 9.08 4.83 -29.77
C SER A 207 10.55 5.04 -30.18
N HIS A 208 11.44 5.37 -29.24
CA HIS A 208 12.81 5.81 -29.54
C HIS A 208 13.94 4.79 -29.34
N GLN A 209 13.72 3.63 -28.70
CA GLN A 209 14.83 2.75 -28.27
C GLN A 209 14.81 1.27 -28.70
N SER A 210 13.73 0.71 -29.27
CA SER A 210 13.67 -0.76 -29.50
C SER A 210 13.46 -1.17 -30.96
N LYS A 211 14.33 -2.07 -31.46
CA LYS A 211 14.14 -2.82 -32.72
C LYS A 211 12.90 -3.74 -32.67
N ASN A 212 12.40 -4.06 -31.47
CA ASN A 212 11.22 -4.91 -31.22
C ASN A 212 10.12 -4.13 -30.49
N ARG A 213 9.52 -3.15 -31.17
CA ARG A 213 8.43 -2.30 -30.64
C ARG A 213 7.23 -3.11 -30.15
N LYS A 214 6.87 -4.19 -30.87
CA LYS A 214 5.70 -5.00 -30.57
C LYS A 214 5.85 -5.78 -29.26
N GLU A 215 7.00 -6.40 -29.04
CA GLU A 215 7.27 -7.19 -27.81
C GLU A 215 7.27 -6.30 -26.56
N ALA A 216 7.87 -5.11 -26.64
CA ALA A 216 7.88 -4.16 -25.52
C ALA A 216 6.46 -3.63 -25.19
N SER A 217 5.64 -3.41 -26.22
CA SER A 217 4.24 -3.04 -26.05
C SER A 217 3.45 -4.20 -25.43
N ASP A 218 3.56 -5.40 -25.97
CA ASP A 218 2.84 -6.59 -25.47
C ASP A 218 3.20 -6.88 -24.00
N TYR A 219 4.48 -6.71 -23.63
CA TYR A 219 4.95 -6.83 -22.25
C TYR A 219 4.24 -5.84 -21.31
N VAL A 220 4.22 -4.55 -21.65
CA VAL A 220 3.55 -3.51 -20.85
C VAL A 220 2.07 -3.82 -20.70
N GLN A 221 1.41 -4.23 -21.77
CA GLN A 221 -0.01 -4.59 -21.75
C GLN A 221 -0.27 -5.78 -20.82
N ASN A 222 0.59 -6.80 -20.81
CA ASN A 222 0.45 -7.97 -19.95
C ASN A 222 0.58 -7.61 -18.47
N VAL A 223 1.59 -6.80 -18.11
CA VAL A 223 1.79 -6.33 -16.73
C VAL A 223 0.61 -5.49 -16.27
N LEU A 224 0.18 -4.51 -17.07
CA LEU A 224 -0.99 -3.68 -16.77
C LEU A 224 -2.26 -4.53 -16.64
N PHE A 225 -2.48 -5.50 -17.52
CA PHE A 225 -3.61 -6.41 -17.42
C PHE A 225 -3.57 -7.22 -16.13
N GLY A 226 -2.40 -7.73 -15.72
CA GLY A 226 -2.21 -8.41 -14.44
C GLY A 226 -2.66 -7.57 -13.25
N ILE A 227 -2.34 -6.27 -13.28
CA ILE A 227 -2.72 -5.30 -12.22
C ILE A 227 -4.22 -4.99 -12.25
N VAL A 228 -4.81 -4.71 -13.42
CA VAL A 228 -6.20 -4.20 -13.49
C VAL A 228 -7.28 -5.28 -13.60
N ASN A 229 -6.93 -6.52 -13.93
CA ASN A 229 -7.93 -7.54 -14.28
C ASN A 229 -8.88 -7.90 -13.12
N ASN A 230 -8.37 -7.98 -11.90
CA ASN A 230 -9.12 -8.45 -10.73
C ASN A 230 -9.38 -7.37 -9.68
N ARG A 231 -9.17 -6.09 -10.02
CA ARG A 231 -9.43 -4.99 -9.09
C ARG A 231 -10.49 -4.02 -9.59
N GLN A 232 -11.14 -3.40 -8.62
CA GLN A 232 -11.90 -2.16 -8.73
C GLN A 232 -11.23 -1.17 -7.77
N ARG A 233 -11.68 0.09 -7.69
CA ARG A 233 -11.04 1.11 -6.85
C ARG A 233 -9.61 1.42 -7.33
N THR A 234 -9.53 1.77 -8.61
CA THR A 234 -8.32 2.35 -9.19
C THR A 234 -8.62 3.77 -9.63
N ILE A 235 -7.75 4.70 -9.26
CA ILE A 235 -7.72 6.07 -9.76
C ILE A 235 -6.66 6.10 -10.87
N ILE A 236 -7.06 6.48 -12.08
CA ILE A 236 -6.16 6.56 -13.23
C ILE A 236 -6.02 8.03 -13.61
N THR A 237 -4.79 8.51 -13.78
CA THR A 237 -4.55 9.79 -14.44
C THR A 237 -3.97 9.56 -15.84
N THR A 238 -4.38 10.40 -16.80
CA THR A 238 -3.92 10.27 -18.18
C THR A 238 -3.96 11.59 -18.92
N ASN A 239 -3.04 11.79 -19.86
CA ASN A 239 -3.09 12.90 -20.82
C ASN A 239 -3.88 12.55 -22.09
N LEU A 240 -4.30 11.28 -22.23
CA LEU A 240 -4.97 10.76 -23.41
C LEU A 240 -6.49 10.93 -23.32
N GLY A 241 -7.11 11.22 -24.47
CA GLY A 241 -8.55 11.14 -24.62
C GLY A 241 -9.03 9.69 -24.64
N SER A 242 -10.35 9.49 -24.59
CA SER A 242 -10.95 8.15 -24.59
C SER A 242 -10.65 7.35 -25.86
N ALA A 243 -10.62 8.02 -27.03
CA ALA A 243 -10.26 7.41 -28.30
C ALA A 243 -8.78 7.01 -28.35
N ASP A 244 -7.90 7.88 -27.85
CA ASP A 244 -6.45 7.61 -27.81
C ASP A 244 -6.13 6.45 -26.87
N LEU A 245 -6.72 6.44 -25.66
CA LEU A 245 -6.61 5.30 -24.74
C LEU A 245 -7.02 3.99 -25.41
N ALA A 246 -8.16 3.98 -26.13
CA ALA A 246 -8.64 2.79 -26.84
C ALA A 246 -7.74 2.35 -28.00
N SER A 247 -6.97 3.28 -28.58
CA SER A 247 -5.99 2.96 -29.62
C SER A 247 -4.67 2.42 -29.07
N VAL A 248 -4.29 2.87 -27.85
CA VAL A 248 -3.03 2.50 -27.21
C VAL A 248 -3.15 1.17 -26.46
N TYR A 249 -4.28 0.91 -25.80
CA TYR A 249 -4.44 -0.26 -24.95
C TYR A 249 -5.36 -1.32 -25.51
N ASN A 250 -5.07 -2.58 -25.15
CA ASN A 250 -5.93 -3.71 -25.48
C ASN A 250 -7.36 -3.47 -24.95
N PRO A 251 -8.42 -3.81 -25.72
CA PRO A 251 -9.81 -3.64 -25.30
C PRO A 251 -10.15 -4.26 -23.94
N LYS A 252 -9.47 -5.35 -23.55
CA LYS A 252 -9.63 -5.97 -22.23
C LYS A 252 -9.18 -5.04 -21.10
N ILE A 253 -8.05 -4.35 -21.27
CA ILE A 253 -7.55 -3.38 -20.27
C ILE A 253 -8.52 -2.21 -20.17
N ILE A 254 -8.94 -1.66 -21.30
CA ILE A 254 -9.92 -0.56 -21.33
C ILE A 254 -11.22 -0.94 -20.63
N SER A 255 -11.75 -2.14 -20.91
CA SER A 255 -12.95 -2.65 -20.22
C SER A 255 -12.78 -2.72 -18.69
N ARG A 256 -11.59 -3.05 -18.20
CA ARG A 256 -11.28 -3.07 -16.77
C ARG A 256 -11.12 -1.67 -16.18
N ILE A 257 -10.43 -0.77 -16.89
CA ILE A 257 -10.25 0.64 -16.48
C ILE A 257 -11.61 1.35 -16.40
N TYR A 258 -12.49 1.16 -17.40
CA TYR A 258 -13.79 1.84 -17.48
C TYR A 258 -14.87 1.21 -16.59
N ARG A 259 -14.54 0.22 -15.76
CA ARG A 259 -15.51 -0.42 -14.88
C ARG A 259 -16.02 0.58 -13.82
N GLY A 260 -17.30 0.91 -13.92
CA GLY A 260 -18.00 1.73 -12.93
C GLY A 260 -17.72 3.24 -13.00
N ILE A 261 -17.01 3.74 -14.02
CA ILE A 261 -16.56 5.15 -14.08
C ILE A 261 -17.68 6.19 -14.28
N ASN A 262 -18.93 5.77 -14.44
CA ASN A 262 -20.05 6.67 -14.75
C ASN A 262 -20.30 7.63 -13.59
N GLY A 263 -19.98 8.91 -13.79
CA GLY A 263 -20.03 9.93 -12.75
C GLY A 263 -18.72 10.08 -11.95
N HIS A 264 -17.64 9.41 -12.35
CA HIS A 264 -16.33 9.41 -11.68
C HIS A 264 -15.19 9.77 -12.63
N VAL A 265 -15.49 10.61 -13.63
CA VAL A 265 -14.49 11.16 -14.56
C VAL A 265 -14.32 12.65 -14.27
N ILE A 266 -13.08 13.07 -14.01
CA ILE A 266 -12.68 14.46 -13.82
C ILE A 266 -11.85 14.88 -15.05
N SER A 267 -12.30 15.91 -15.75
CA SER A 267 -11.66 16.37 -16.99
C SER A 267 -10.98 17.72 -16.79
N PHE A 268 -9.74 17.83 -17.29
CA PHE A 268 -8.91 19.03 -17.28
C PHE A 268 -8.75 19.59 -18.69
N THR A 269 -9.68 20.45 -19.11
CA THR A 269 -9.74 21.01 -20.46
C THR A 269 -8.90 22.29 -20.58
N ALA A 270 -8.86 22.87 -21.80
CA ALA A 270 -8.15 24.12 -22.08
C ALA A 270 -8.53 25.28 -21.16
N ALA A 271 -9.68 25.22 -20.49
CA ALA A 271 -10.10 26.20 -19.50
C ALA A 271 -9.30 26.17 -18.18
N THR A 272 -8.44 25.17 -17.98
CA THR A 272 -7.50 25.11 -16.85
C THR A 272 -6.08 25.49 -17.32
N PRO A 273 -5.50 26.60 -16.83
CA PRO A 273 -4.12 26.97 -17.16
C PRO A 273 -3.12 25.92 -16.69
N ASP A 274 -2.03 25.74 -17.45
CA ASP A 274 -0.91 24.90 -17.03
C ASP A 274 -0.20 25.57 -15.83
N LYS A 275 -0.02 24.81 -14.74
CA LYS A 275 0.64 25.29 -13.53
C LYS A 275 2.18 25.24 -13.61
N ARG A 276 2.71 24.57 -14.63
CA ARG A 276 4.15 24.39 -14.89
C ARG A 276 4.67 25.37 -15.95
N GLU A 277 3.80 26.19 -16.54
CA GLU A 277 4.19 27.18 -17.54
C GLU A 277 4.94 28.34 -16.88
N VAL A 278 6.15 28.63 -17.37
CA VAL A 278 6.96 29.78 -16.95
C VAL A 278 6.83 30.84 -18.03
N SER A 279 6.28 32.01 -17.68
CA SER A 279 6.27 33.18 -18.57
C SER A 279 7.67 33.78 -18.64
N PHE A 280 8.29 33.77 -19.84
CA PHE A 280 9.53 34.48 -20.14
C PHE A 280 9.28 35.95 -20.47
#